data_AF-A0A0A2A569-F1
#
_entry.id   AF-A0A0A2A569-F1
#
_cell.length_a   1.000
_cell.length_b   1.000
_cell.length_c   1.000
_cell.angle_alpha   90.00
_cell.angle_beta   90.00
_cell.angle_gamma   90.00
#
_symmetry.space_group_name_H-M   'P 1'
#
loop_
_entity.id
_entity.type
_entity.pdbx_description
1 polymer ?
#
loop_
_entity_poly.entity_id
_entity_poly.type
_entity_poly.pdbx_seq_one_letter_code
_entity_poly.pdbx_strand_id
1 'polypeptide(L)' 'MRSNFRPNIRLTINILLVIGTFAIALKLSPIAEVYQEKNLCIKYLKHQVDRETLIKRLKIVKQANPSSICDSILKS' A
#
# COMPACT_ATOMS: atom_id res chain seq x y z
N MET A 1 21.22 38.82 -25.07
CA MET A 1 21.25 37.80 -23.99
C MET A 1 20.19 36.75 -24.25
N ARG A 2 20.57 35.48 -24.45
CA ARG A 2 19.64 34.37 -24.70
C ARG A 2 18.94 34.01 -23.38
N SER A 3 17.62 34.15 -23.34
CA SER A 3 16.82 33.94 -22.13
C SER A 3 16.81 32.46 -21.72
N ASN A 4 17.49 32.13 -20.61
CA ASN A 4 17.44 30.81 -19.95
C ASN A 4 16.14 30.60 -19.15
N PHE A 5 15.18 31.52 -19.27
CA PHE A 5 13.94 31.52 -18.49
C PHE A 5 13.03 30.34 -18.86
N ARG A 6 12.88 30.05 -20.16
CA ARG A 6 12.07 28.92 -20.65
C ARG A 6 12.62 27.54 -20.27
N PRO A 7 13.93 27.24 -20.43
CA PRO A 7 14.53 26.00 -19.96
C PRO A 7 14.35 25.77 -18.46
N ASN A 8 14.56 26.81 -17.64
CA ASN A 8 14.44 26.70 -16.19
C ASN A 8 12.99 26.45 -15.74
N ILE A 9 11.99 27.08 -16.38
CA ILE A 9 10.57 26.80 -16.08
C ILE A 9 10.22 25.34 -16.39
N ARG A 10 10.66 24.82 -17.54
CA ARG A 10 10.41 23.43 -17.92
C ARG A 10 11.06 22.46 -16.92
N LEU A 11 12.27 22.76 -16.45
CA LEU A 11 12.95 21.98 -15.42
C LEU A 11 12.18 21.99 -14.10
N THR A 12 11.75 23.16 -13.63
CA THR A 12 10.99 23.30 -12.38
C THR A 12 9.66 22.54 -12.43
N ILE A 13 8.93 22.61 -13.55
CA ILE A 13 7.67 21.87 -13.72
C ILE A 13 7.90 20.35 -13.66
N ASN A 14 8.95 19.86 -14.32
CA ASN A 14 9.28 18.43 -14.30
C ASN A 14 9.63 17.94 -12.89
N ILE A 15 10.40 18.72 -12.12
CA ILE A 15 10.73 18.41 -10.73
C ILE A 15 9.45 18.41 -9.87
N LEU A 16 8.59 19.41 -10.03
CA LEU A 16 7.35 19.51 -9.27
C LEU A 16 6.40 18.35 -9.56
N LEU A 17 6.32 17.90 -10.81
CA LEU A 17 5.56 16.71 -11.22
C LEU A 17 6.07 15.44 -10.53
N VAL A 18 7.38 15.23 -10.49
CA VAL A 18 7.99 14.06 -9.82
C VAL A 18 7.71 14.08 -8.32
N ILE A 19 7.87 15.23 -7.67
CA ILE A 19 7.58 15.37 -6.23
C ILE A 19 6.09 15.14 -5.94
N GLY A 20 5.20 15.72 -6.76
CA GLY A 20 3.76 15.56 -6.60
C GLY A 20 3.30 14.12 -6.77
N THR A 21 3.80 13.43 -7.80
CA THR A 21 3.49 12.01 -8.02
C THR A 21 4.04 11.11 -6.91
N PHE A 22 5.24 11.39 -6.40
CA PHE A 22 5.82 10.68 -5.26
C PHE A 22 5.00 10.87 -3.98
N ALA A 23 4.53 12.09 -3.70
CA ALA A 23 3.68 12.37 -2.54
C ALA A 23 2.33 11.63 -2.59
N ILE A 24 1.73 11.50 -3.78
CA ILE A 24 0.51 10.71 -3.98
C ILE A 24 0.79 9.21 -3.77
N ALA A 25 1.90 8.70 -4.29
CA ALA A 25 2.29 7.31 -4.10
C ALA A 25 2.49 6.95 -2.62
N LEU A 26 3.12 7.85 -1.84
CA LEU A 26 3.29 7.65 -0.40
C LEU A 26 1.95 7.56 0.36
N LYS A 27 0.93 8.30 -0.07
CA LYS A 27 -0.42 8.22 0.53
C LYS A 27 -1.17 6.95 0.12
N LEU A 28 -0.95 6.46 -1.09
CA LEU A 28 -1.60 5.24 -1.61
C LEU A 28 -0.96 3.96 -1.08
N SER A 29 0.35 3.97 -0.78
CA SER A 29 1.08 2.82 -0.25
C SER A 29 0.41 2.16 0.97
N PRO A 30 0.09 2.88 2.05
CA PRO A 30 -0.56 2.26 3.22
C PRO A 30 -1.98 1.76 2.91
N ILE A 31 -2.70 2.43 2.01
CA ILE A 31 -4.05 2.01 1.60
C ILE A 31 -3.98 0.69 0.81
N ALA A 32 -2.98 0.56 -0.07
CA ALA A 32 -2.75 -0.66 -0.83
C ALA A 32 -2.36 -1.84 0.07
N GLU A 33 -1.55 -1.59 1.11
CA GLU A 33 -1.21 -2.60 2.11
C GLU A 33 -2.46 -3.10 2.83
N VAL A 34 -3.28 -2.21 3.39
CA VAL A 34 -4.54 -2.58 4.07
C VAL A 34 -5.48 -3.33 3.13
N TYR A 35 -5.57 -2.93 1.87
CA TYR A 35 -6.41 -3.62 0.88
C TYR A 35 -5.89 -5.04 0.57
N GLN A 36 -4.57 -5.22 0.50
CA GLN A 36 -3.95 -6.54 0.35
C GLN A 36 -4.22 -7.42 1.57
N GLU A 37 -4.11 -6.89 2.78
CA GLU A 37 -4.42 -7.60 4.02
C GLU A 37 -5.89 -8.05 4.06
N LYS A 38 -6.83 -7.15 3.74
CA LYS A 38 -8.25 -7.47 3.61
C LYS A 38 -8.50 -8.59 2.60
N ASN A 39 -7.90 -8.50 1.41
CA ASN A 39 -8.08 -9.50 0.37
C ASN A 39 -7.51 -10.87 0.78
N LEU A 40 -6.36 -10.88 1.48
CA LEU A 40 -5.76 -12.10 2.02
C LEU A 40 -6.69 -12.77 3.04
N CYS A 41 -7.30 -11.97 3.92
CA CYS A 41 -8.29 -12.45 4.89
C CYS A 41 -9.56 -12.99 4.23
N ILE A 42 -10.08 -12.33 3.19
CA ILE A 42 -11.23 -12.84 2.43
C ILE A 42 -10.89 -14.19 1.78
N LYS A 43 -9.69 -14.34 1.20
CA LYS A 43 -9.24 -15.60 0.60
C LYS A 43 -9.09 -16.71 1.63
N TYR A 44 -8.61 -16.39 2.83
CA TYR A 44 -8.55 -17.34 3.94
C TYR A 44 -9.95 -17.79 4.39
N LEU A 45 -10.89 -16.85 4.57
CA LEU A 45 -12.28 -17.17 4.92
C LEU A 45 -12.99 -18.02 3.86
N LYS A 46 -12.59 -17.88 2.58
CA LYS A 46 -13.04 -18.72 1.47
C LYS A 46 -12.30 -20.06 1.35
N HIS A 47 -11.43 -20.40 2.30
CA HIS A 47 -10.57 -21.59 2.27
C HIS A 47 -9.68 -21.72 1.03
N GLN A 48 -9.34 -20.59 0.38
CA GLN A 48 -8.47 -20.56 -0.80
C GLN A 48 -6.98 -20.40 -0.45
N VAL A 49 -6.67 -20.12 0.82
CA VAL A 49 -5.32 -19.89 1.32
C VAL A 49 -5.16 -20.55 2.67
N ASP A 50 -4.03 -21.22 2.89
CA ASP A 50 -3.71 -21.88 4.15
C ASP A 50 -3.37 -20.92 5.28
N ARG A 51 -3.62 -21.37 6.51
CA ARG A 51 -3.30 -20.65 7.74
C ARG A 51 -1.83 -20.23 7.82
N GLU A 52 -0.89 -21.08 7.38
CA GLU A 52 0.55 -20.77 7.42
C GLU A 52 0.92 -19.63 6.48
N THR A 53 0.34 -19.63 5.28
CA THR A 53 0.53 -18.56 4.29
C THR A 53 -0.03 -17.24 4.79
N LEU A 54 -1.19 -17.28 5.45
CA LEU A 54 -1.80 -16.12 6.12
C LEU A 54 -0.89 -15.57 7.22
N ILE A 55 -0.45 -16.42 8.15
CA ILE A 55 0.42 -16.03 9.28
C ILE A 55 1.74 -15.43 8.79
N LYS A 56 2.35 -16.03 7.76
CA LYS A 56 3.63 -15.56 7.20
C LYS A 56 3.50 -14.18 6.55
N ARG A 57 2.42 -13.92 5.80
CA ARG A 57 2.22 -12.64 5.09
C ARG A 57 1.76 -11.51 6.00
N LEU A 58 0.84 -11.79 6.94
CA LEU A 58 0.41 -10.81 7.94
C LEU A 58 1.39 -10.67 9.12
N LYS A 59 2.50 -11.41 9.12
CA LYS A 59 3.49 -11.47 10.21
C LYS A 59 2.82 -11.65 11.59
N ILE A 60 1.75 -12.43 11.64
CA ILE A 60 0.97 -12.66 12.86
C ILE A 60 1.80 -13.50 13.83
N VAL A 61 1.82 -13.13 15.11
CA VAL A 61 2.41 -13.97 16.16
C VAL A 61 1.61 -15.27 16.24
N LYS A 62 2.26 -16.44 16.19
CA LYS A 62 1.61 -17.77 16.15
C LYS A 62 0.53 -18.00 17.23
N GLN A 63 0.56 -17.23 18.32
CA GLN A 63 -0.43 -17.28 19.42
C GLN A 63 -1.76 -16.57 19.12
N ALA A 64 -1.82 -15.66 18.16
CA ALA A 64 -3.04 -14.91 17.88
C ALA A 64 -3.97 -15.69 16.94
N ASN A 65 -5.28 -15.64 17.19
CA ASN A 65 -6.27 -16.35 16.40
C ASN A 65 -6.43 -15.68 15.01
N PRO A 66 -6.07 -16.36 13.90
CA PRO A 66 -6.10 -15.75 12.57
C PRO A 66 -7.49 -15.26 12.15
N SER A 67 -8.56 -15.93 12.60
CA SER A 67 -9.93 -15.53 12.26
C SER A 67 -10.33 -14.21 12.92
N SER A 68 -9.99 -13.99 14.20
CA SER A 68 -10.32 -12.75 14.91
C SER A 68 -9.54 -11.54 14.38
N ILE A 69 -8.33 -11.76 13.90
CA ILE A 69 -7.52 -10.74 13.25
C ILE A 69 -8.16 -10.34 11.92
N CYS A 70 -8.58 -11.32 11.12
CA CYS A 70 -9.28 -11.05 9.87
C CYS A 70 -10.60 -10.32 10.08
N ASP A 71 -11.38 -10.65 11.11
CA ASP A 71 -12.60 -9.90 11.46
C ASP A 71 -12.29 -8.44 11.84
N SER A 72 -11.20 -8.21 12.56
CA SER A 72 -10.76 -6.85 12.92
C SER A 72 -10.30 -6.05 11.70
N ILE A 73 -9.53 -6.66 10.80
CA ILE A 73 -9.06 -6.04 9.55
C ILE A 73 -10.22 -5.74 8.61
N LEU A 74 -11.23 -6.61 8.53
CA LEU A 74 -12.40 -6.41 7.68
C LEU A 74 -13.34 -5.31 8.19
N LYS A 75 -13.41 -5.12 9.50
CA LYS A 75 -14.27 -4.12 10.15
C LYS A 75 -13.66 -2.72 10.22
N SER A 76 -12.32 -2.62 10.13
CA SER A 76 -11.57 -1.35 10.01
C SER A 76 -11.78 -0.68 8.66
#